data_AF-A0A829FB92-F1
#
_entry.id   AF-A0A829FB92-F1
#
_cell.length_a   1.000
_cell.length_b   1.000
_cell.length_c   1.000
_cell.angle_alpha   90.00
_cell.angle_beta   90.00
_cell.angle_gamma   90.00
#
_symmetry.space_group_name_H-M   'P 1'
#
loop_
_entity.id
_entity.type
_entity.pdbx_description
1 polymer ?
#
loop_
_entity_poly.entity_id
_entity_poly.type
_entity_poly.pdbx_seq_one_letter_code
_entity_poly.pdbx_strand_id
1 'polypeptide(L)'
;MLTVTRISKGKGPFYRVDLSEGEALQVSEDVLVRYRLLKGRELDEETIQEIKKSSGADFGFHLAMNYLSYQLRSEKEIRTYLKEKEILQEDRNKIVARLKELDLVDDLVYGESYVRTNMRLSDKGPKKLAQQMQQKGLKPEIIEQALSQYTFEDQVQNAHQTAEKAFGKNHGKSQKELLRKIQQTLMTKGFSQEVIQQAIADLPQEADQEIEYDYLVKQGDKLWRRNLRFEPKKRNLKVKQSLYQKGFDLDMIQRFITEKEEESE
;
A
#
# COMPACT_ATOMS: atom_id res chain seq x y z
N MET A 1 -36.38 18.23 35.50
CA MET A 1 -37.26 17.53 34.54
C MET A 1 -37.47 18.47 33.37
N LEU A 2 -37.09 18.06 32.16
CA LEU A 2 -37.30 18.83 30.94
C LEU A 2 -38.36 18.16 30.07
N THR A 3 -39.21 18.95 29.43
CA THR A 3 -40.32 18.45 28.60
C THR A 3 -40.00 18.57 27.13
N VAL A 4 -40.27 17.53 26.34
CA VAL A 4 -40.15 17.59 24.87
C VAL A 4 -41.20 18.54 24.29
N THR A 5 -40.77 19.65 23.71
CA THR A 5 -41.65 20.69 23.16
C THR A 5 -41.92 20.49 21.68
N ARG A 6 -40.91 20.07 20.92
CA ARG A 6 -40.98 19.88 19.46
C ARG A 6 -40.01 18.79 19.01
N ILE A 7 -40.42 18.06 17.98
CA ILE A 7 -39.59 17.11 17.26
C ILE A 7 -39.60 17.50 15.78
N SER A 8 -38.43 17.55 15.15
CA SER A 8 -38.29 17.87 13.73
C SER A 8 -37.27 16.97 13.05
N LYS A 9 -37.45 16.74 11.74
CA LYS A 9 -36.50 15.94 10.96
C LYS A 9 -35.21 16.72 10.71
N GLY A 10 -34.07 16.12 11.05
CA GLY A 10 -32.74 16.67 10.80
C GLY A 10 -32.15 16.18 9.47
N LYS A 11 -30.83 16.32 9.29
CA LYS A 11 -30.12 15.74 8.14
C LYS A 11 -29.99 14.23 8.29
N GLY A 12 -30.24 13.48 7.22
CA GLY A 12 -30.09 12.02 7.21
C GLY A 12 -31.09 11.30 8.14
N PRO A 13 -30.67 10.26 8.88
CA PRO A 13 -31.55 9.49 9.77
C PRO A 13 -31.75 10.14 11.16
N PHE A 14 -31.38 11.42 11.33
CA PHE A 14 -31.40 12.09 12.62
C PHE A 14 -32.62 13.01 12.80
N TYR A 15 -33.06 13.13 14.05
CA TYR A 15 -34.14 14.01 14.48
C TYR A 15 -33.59 15.02 15.48
N ARG A 16 -34.16 16.22 15.48
CA ARG A 16 -33.91 17.26 16.48
C ARG A 16 -35.10 17.28 17.44
N VAL A 17 -34.82 17.11 18.72
CA VAL A 17 -35.77 17.12 19.83
C VAL A 17 -35.49 18.35 20.68
N ASP A 18 -36.36 19.35 20.60
CA ASP A 18 -36.26 20.57 21.40
C ASP A 18 -36.94 20.34 22.76
N LEU A 19 -36.21 20.62 23.83
CA LEU A 19 -36.66 20.50 25.21
C LEU A 19 -37.13 21.85 25.76
N SER A 20 -37.82 21.84 26.90
CA SER A 20 -38.10 23.05 27.67
C SER A 20 -36.79 23.74 28.06
N GLU A 21 -36.83 25.05 28.31
CA GLU A 21 -35.64 25.87 28.64
C GLU A 21 -34.62 26.05 27.51
N GLY A 22 -34.96 25.68 26.26
CA GLY A 22 -34.17 26.01 25.07
C GLY A 22 -33.04 25.04 24.76
N GLU A 23 -32.91 23.95 25.51
CA GLU A 23 -32.00 22.86 25.19
C GLU A 23 -32.52 22.03 24.01
N ALA A 24 -31.62 21.48 23.19
CA ALA A 24 -31.99 20.63 22.08
C ALA A 24 -31.08 19.40 22.00
N LEU A 25 -31.68 18.24 21.75
CA LEU A 25 -30.98 16.99 21.53
C LEU A 25 -31.08 16.61 20.05
N GLN A 26 -29.95 16.23 19.47
CA GLN A 26 -29.94 15.53 18.19
C GLN A 26 -29.90 14.03 18.48
N VAL A 27 -30.82 13.25 17.92
CA VAL A 27 -30.98 11.81 18.20
C VAL A 27 -31.22 11.01 16.92
N SER A 28 -30.88 9.72 16.93
CA SER A 28 -31.24 8.77 15.88
C SER A 28 -32.73 8.41 15.95
N GLU A 29 -33.28 7.83 14.88
CA GLU A 29 -34.62 7.23 14.90
C GLU A 29 -34.73 6.14 15.97
N ASP A 30 -33.69 5.33 16.15
CA ASP A 30 -33.64 4.24 17.13
C ASP A 30 -33.74 4.77 18.57
N VAL A 31 -33.03 5.86 18.91
CA VAL A 31 -33.13 6.56 20.20
C VAL A 31 -34.51 7.16 20.41
N LEU A 32 -35.08 7.76 19.36
CA LEU A 32 -36.42 8.35 19.41
C LEU A 32 -37.48 7.29 19.76
N VAL A 33 -37.36 6.09 19.21
CA VAL A 33 -38.24 4.95 19.50
C VAL A 33 -37.94 4.35 20.88
N ARG A 34 -36.66 4.07 21.19
CA ARG A 34 -36.23 3.42 22.44
C ARG A 34 -36.63 4.21 23.67
N TYR A 35 -36.34 5.52 23.66
CA TYR A 35 -36.72 6.44 24.72
C TYR A 35 -38.07 7.10 24.43
N ARG A 36 -38.92 6.52 23.57
CA ARG A 36 -40.27 7.01 23.17
C ARG A 36 -40.41 8.52 23.29
N LEU A 37 -39.55 9.25 22.59
CA LEU A 37 -39.48 10.70 22.66
C LEU A 37 -40.67 11.23 21.87
N LEU A 38 -41.69 11.68 22.59
CA LEU A 38 -42.92 12.23 22.04
C LEU A 38 -43.14 13.62 22.64
N LYS A 39 -43.83 14.49 21.90
CA LYS A 39 -44.20 15.82 22.41
C LYS A 39 -44.97 15.68 23.74
N GLY A 40 -44.55 16.42 24.75
CA GLY A 40 -45.13 16.37 26.09
C GLY A 40 -44.51 15.34 27.03
N ARG A 41 -43.55 14.53 26.58
CA ARG A 41 -42.80 13.63 27.46
C ARG A 41 -41.86 14.42 28.37
N GLU A 42 -41.86 14.09 29.66
CA GLU A 42 -40.87 14.57 30.62
C GLU A 42 -39.66 13.65 30.69
N LEU A 43 -38.47 14.25 30.84
CA LEU A 43 -37.19 13.58 30.94
C LEU A 43 -36.47 14.12 32.19
N ASP A 44 -35.97 13.23 33.02
CA ASP A 44 -35.05 13.59 34.10
C ASP A 44 -33.63 13.82 33.55
N GLU A 45 -32.78 14.39 34.39
CA GLU A 45 -31.43 14.78 34.00
C GLU A 45 -30.55 13.56 33.70
N GLU A 46 -30.78 12.45 34.41
CA GLU A 46 -30.10 11.16 34.19
C GLU A 46 -30.42 10.60 32.79
N THR A 47 -31.70 10.56 32.42
CA THR A 47 -32.16 10.12 31.09
C THR A 47 -31.62 11.03 29.99
N ILE A 48 -31.57 12.36 30.21
CA ILE A 48 -31.01 13.29 29.22
C ILE A 48 -29.52 13.00 29.00
N GLN A 49 -28.74 12.76 30.06
CA GLN A 49 -27.34 12.39 29.94
C GLN A 49 -27.16 11.04 29.24
N GLU A 50 -28.02 10.07 29.52
CA GLU A 50 -28.03 8.77 28.85
C GLU A 50 -28.36 8.88 27.35
N ILE A 51 -29.33 9.73 26.98
CA ILE A 51 -29.68 10.02 25.58
C ILE A 51 -28.52 10.72 24.87
N LYS A 52 -27.88 11.70 25.50
CA LYS A 52 -26.70 12.37 24.92
C LYS A 52 -25.57 11.36 24.66
N LYS A 53 -25.32 10.45 25.60
CA LYS A 53 -24.29 9.41 25.48
C LYS A 53 -24.63 8.38 24.39
N SER A 54 -25.88 7.94 24.31
CA SER A 54 -26.31 6.95 23.29
C SER A 54 -26.39 7.55 21.88
N SER A 55 -26.75 8.84 21.76
CA SER A 55 -26.84 9.52 20.47
C SER A 55 -25.49 9.58 19.73
N GLY A 56 -24.38 9.78 20.46
CA GLY A 56 -23.02 9.76 19.88
C GLY A 56 -22.66 8.42 19.24
N ALA A 57 -22.99 7.31 19.91
CA ALA A 57 -22.75 5.96 19.41
C ALA A 57 -23.60 5.62 18.17
N ASP A 58 -24.89 5.95 18.18
CA ASP A 58 -25.76 5.70 17.03
C ASP A 58 -25.41 6.57 15.83
N PHE A 59 -25.07 7.84 16.07
CA PHE A 59 -24.58 8.74 15.04
C PHE A 59 -23.30 8.21 14.39
N GLY A 60 -22.32 7.80 15.21
CA GLY A 60 -21.09 7.17 14.73
C GLY A 60 -21.34 5.85 14.00
N PHE A 61 -22.30 5.04 14.44
CA PHE A 61 -22.67 3.79 13.78
C PHE A 61 -23.19 4.05 12.35
N HIS A 62 -24.11 5.00 12.17
CA HIS A 62 -24.61 5.37 10.83
C HIS A 62 -23.48 5.92 9.93
N LEU A 63 -22.56 6.71 10.48
CA LEU A 63 -21.39 7.18 9.74
C LEU A 63 -20.51 6.01 9.28
N ALA A 64 -20.26 5.03 10.15
CA ALA A 64 -19.47 3.86 9.81
C ALA A 64 -20.16 2.98 8.75
N MET A 65 -21.47 2.76 8.87
CA MET A 65 -22.27 2.03 7.87
C MET A 65 -22.17 2.66 6.49
N ASN A 66 -22.34 3.98 6.41
CA ASN A 66 -22.21 4.70 5.15
C ASN A 66 -20.77 4.57 4.60
N TYR A 67 -19.76 4.72 5.45
CA TYR A 67 -18.35 4.57 5.06
C TYR A 67 -18.01 3.16 4.52
N LEU A 68 -18.61 2.12 5.10
CA LEU A 68 -18.47 0.72 4.68
C LEU A 68 -19.19 0.42 3.36
N SER A 69 -20.28 1.11 3.03
CA SER A 69 -21.05 0.86 1.80
C SER A 69 -20.26 1.12 0.50
N TYR A 70 -19.18 1.90 0.56
CA TYR A 70 -18.36 2.22 -0.61
C TYR A 70 -17.32 1.15 -0.92
N GLN A 71 -16.71 0.55 0.11
CA GLN A 71 -15.68 -0.48 -0.01
C GLN A 71 -15.39 -1.09 1.35
N LEU A 72 -14.77 -2.27 1.33
CA LEU A 72 -14.30 -2.96 2.52
C LEU A 72 -13.26 -2.11 3.28
N ARG A 73 -13.31 -2.14 4.62
CA ARG A 73 -12.43 -1.37 5.51
C ARG A 73 -11.87 -2.25 6.61
N SER A 74 -10.64 -1.98 7.00
CA SER A 74 -10.06 -2.55 8.22
C SER A 74 -10.62 -1.88 9.48
N GLU A 75 -10.54 -2.55 10.61
CA GLU A 75 -10.95 -2.00 11.91
C GLU A 75 -10.25 -0.67 12.20
N LYS A 76 -8.94 -0.58 11.93
CA LYS A 76 -8.16 0.64 12.17
C LYS A 76 -8.63 1.81 11.31
N GLU A 77 -8.97 1.56 10.03
CA GLU A 77 -9.51 2.59 9.14
C GLU A 77 -10.83 3.14 9.69
N ILE A 78 -11.72 2.28 10.17
CA ILE A 78 -13.00 2.69 10.77
C ILE A 78 -12.78 3.51 12.04
N ARG A 79 -11.90 3.05 12.93
CA ARG A 79 -11.57 3.78 14.17
C ARG A 79 -10.95 5.15 13.91
N THR A 80 -10.14 5.25 12.85
CA THR A 80 -9.51 6.50 12.42
C THR A 80 -10.57 7.45 11.84
N TYR A 81 -11.40 6.94 10.92
CA TYR A 81 -12.51 7.70 10.35
C TYR A 81 -13.46 8.25 11.42
N LEU A 82 -13.88 7.42 12.37
CA LEU A 82 -14.75 7.86 13.46
C LEU A 82 -14.06 8.88 14.39
N LYS A 83 -12.73 8.79 14.56
CA LYS A 83 -11.95 9.79 15.32
C LYS A 83 -11.99 11.15 14.64
N GLU A 84 -11.81 11.18 13.32
CA GLU A 84 -11.87 12.41 12.51
C GLU A 84 -13.27 13.04 12.51
N LYS A 85 -14.31 12.24 12.81
CA LYS A 85 -15.69 12.69 13.03
C LYS A 85 -16.00 13.02 14.49
N GLU A 86 -14.96 13.19 15.31
CA GLU A 86 -15.05 13.59 16.72
C GLU A 86 -15.87 12.63 17.60
N ILE A 87 -15.98 11.35 17.19
CA ILE A 87 -16.65 10.33 17.99
C ILE A 87 -15.73 9.89 19.14
N LEU A 88 -16.27 9.94 20.36
CA LEU A 88 -15.56 9.57 21.58
C LEU A 88 -15.05 8.12 21.54
N GLN A 89 -13.93 7.87 22.23
CA GLN A 89 -13.29 6.54 22.22
C GLN A 89 -14.20 5.42 22.73
N GLU A 90 -14.98 5.68 23.79
CA GLU A 90 -15.95 4.71 24.32
C GLU A 90 -16.97 4.29 23.25
N ASP A 91 -17.51 5.27 22.52
CA ASP A 91 -18.52 5.03 21.49
C ASP A 91 -17.90 4.34 20.27
N ARG A 92 -16.67 4.70 19.88
CA ARG A 92 -15.94 3.99 18.80
C ARG A 92 -15.75 2.52 19.13
N ASN A 93 -15.46 2.17 20.39
CA ASN A 93 -15.33 0.77 20.80
C ASN A 93 -16.66 0.02 20.66
N LYS A 94 -17.77 0.60 21.11
CA LYS A 94 -19.11 0.02 20.98
C LYS A 94 -19.52 -0.14 19.51
N ILE A 95 -19.28 0.87 18.69
CA ILE A 95 -19.59 0.86 17.26
C ILE A 95 -18.81 -0.27 16.58
N VAL A 96 -17.50 -0.36 16.80
CA VAL A 96 -16.68 -1.43 16.18
C VAL A 96 -17.11 -2.81 16.66
N ALA A 97 -17.41 -2.99 17.95
CA ALA A 97 -17.92 -4.26 18.47
C ALA A 97 -19.22 -4.67 17.77
N ARG A 98 -20.19 -3.75 17.69
CA ARG A 98 -21.47 -3.98 16.98
C ARG A 98 -21.27 -4.28 15.50
N LEU A 99 -20.35 -3.61 14.82
CA LEU A 99 -20.06 -3.87 13.40
C LEU A 99 -19.45 -5.26 13.18
N LYS A 100 -18.65 -5.75 14.12
CA LYS A 100 -18.13 -7.13 14.10
C LYS A 100 -19.21 -8.16 14.37
N GLU A 101 -20.10 -7.90 15.33
CA GLU A 101 -21.26 -8.77 15.62
C GLU A 101 -22.20 -8.93 14.42
N LEU A 102 -22.24 -7.92 13.54
CA LEU A 102 -23.03 -7.93 12.30
C LEU A 102 -22.24 -8.47 11.09
N ASP A 103 -21.02 -8.99 11.28
CA ASP A 103 -20.11 -9.44 10.22
C ASP A 103 -19.80 -8.38 9.14
N LEU A 104 -19.94 -7.09 9.48
CA LEU A 104 -19.68 -5.97 8.57
C LEU A 104 -18.21 -5.55 8.59
N VAL A 105 -17.47 -5.96 9.62
CA VAL A 105 -16.05 -5.67 9.80
C VAL A 105 -15.34 -6.94 10.18
N ASP A 106 -14.48 -7.39 9.28
CA ASP A 106 -13.60 -8.53 9.50
C ASP A 106 -12.25 -8.24 8.85
N ASP A 107 -11.20 -8.13 9.68
CA ASP A 107 -9.84 -7.84 9.24
C ASP A 107 -9.22 -9.00 8.45
N LEU A 108 -9.67 -10.25 8.68
CA LEU A 108 -9.24 -11.39 7.88
C LEU A 108 -9.83 -11.31 6.48
N VAL A 109 -11.15 -11.12 6.36
CA VAL A 109 -11.81 -10.93 5.06
C VAL A 109 -11.20 -9.73 4.31
N TYR A 110 -10.87 -8.66 5.04
CA TYR A 110 -10.13 -7.53 4.49
C TYR A 110 -8.76 -7.94 3.94
N GLY A 111 -7.94 -8.62 4.74
CA GLY A 111 -6.60 -9.05 4.35
C GLY A 111 -6.61 -9.97 3.13
N GLU A 112 -7.49 -10.96 3.11
CA GLU A 112 -7.63 -11.91 2.00
C GLU A 112 -8.04 -11.20 0.70
N SER A 113 -9.03 -10.31 0.77
CA SER A 113 -9.46 -9.50 -0.37
C SER A 113 -8.32 -8.58 -0.87
N TYR A 114 -7.55 -8.02 0.06
CA TYR A 114 -6.39 -7.18 -0.24
C TYR A 114 -5.31 -7.96 -0.98
N VAL A 115 -4.96 -9.16 -0.51
CA VAL A 115 -3.98 -10.05 -1.17
C VAL A 115 -4.47 -10.44 -2.56
N ARG A 116 -5.70 -10.96 -2.68
CA ARG A 116 -6.30 -11.38 -3.96
C ARG A 116 -6.33 -10.26 -5.01
N THR A 117 -6.63 -9.04 -4.57
CA THR A 117 -6.63 -7.87 -5.46
C THR A 117 -5.21 -7.52 -5.93
N ASN A 118 -4.23 -7.55 -5.02
CA ASN A 118 -2.85 -7.25 -5.37
C ASN A 118 -2.21 -8.33 -6.24
N MET A 119 -2.54 -9.61 -6.05
CA MET A 119 -2.09 -10.70 -6.93
C MET A 119 -2.46 -10.45 -8.39
N ARG A 120 -3.65 -9.89 -8.65
CA ARG A 120 -4.12 -9.63 -10.02
C ARG A 120 -3.67 -8.29 -10.61
N LEU A 121 -3.61 -7.25 -9.78
CA LEU A 121 -3.53 -5.87 -10.25
C LEU A 121 -2.20 -5.18 -9.92
N SER A 122 -1.38 -5.74 -9.05
CA SER A 122 -0.11 -5.13 -8.64
C SER A 122 1.08 -6.05 -8.84
N ASP A 123 2.26 -5.46 -8.80
CA ASP A 123 3.55 -6.11 -8.97
C ASP A 123 4.27 -6.29 -7.62
N LYS A 124 3.52 -6.44 -6.53
CA LYS A 124 4.07 -6.50 -5.17
C LYS A 124 4.19 -7.94 -4.69
N GLY A 125 5.28 -8.21 -3.98
CA GLY A 125 5.52 -9.46 -3.29
C GLY A 125 5.00 -9.47 -1.84
N PRO A 126 4.98 -10.65 -1.19
CA PRO A 126 4.39 -10.83 0.14
C PRO A 126 4.91 -9.88 1.21
N LYS A 127 6.23 -9.62 1.25
CA LYS A 127 6.81 -8.74 2.28
C LYS A 127 6.26 -7.31 2.19
N LYS A 128 6.02 -6.82 0.97
CA LYS A 128 5.48 -5.47 0.77
C LYS A 128 4.00 -5.41 1.11
N LEU A 129 3.24 -6.46 0.77
CA LEU A 129 1.83 -6.58 1.14
C LEU A 129 1.66 -6.69 2.67
N ALA A 130 2.50 -7.48 3.35
CA ALA A 130 2.53 -7.58 4.81
C ALA A 130 2.73 -6.19 5.45
N GLN A 131 3.73 -5.43 4.98
CA GLN A 131 3.98 -4.08 5.48
C GLN A 131 2.77 -3.14 5.29
N GLN A 132 2.10 -3.22 4.12
CA GLN A 132 0.93 -2.40 3.82
C GLN A 132 -0.28 -2.77 4.68
N MET A 133 -0.52 -4.06 4.90
CA MET A 133 -1.57 -4.54 5.78
C MET A 133 -1.30 -4.18 7.25
N GLN A 134 -0.04 -4.24 7.70
CA GLN A 134 0.35 -3.80 9.04
C GLN A 134 0.12 -2.30 9.24
N GLN A 135 0.43 -1.46 8.23
CA GLN A 135 0.11 -0.03 8.26
C GLN A 135 -1.40 0.21 8.36
N LYS A 136 -2.21 -0.66 7.76
CA LYS A 136 -3.67 -0.71 7.89
C LYS A 136 -4.17 -1.34 9.20
N GLY A 137 -3.27 -1.76 10.08
CA GLY A 137 -3.60 -2.19 11.43
C GLY A 137 -3.95 -3.67 11.58
N LEU A 138 -3.77 -4.48 10.53
CA LEU A 138 -3.98 -5.92 10.63
C LEU A 138 -2.92 -6.55 11.55
N LYS A 139 -3.33 -7.54 12.33
CA LYS A 139 -2.46 -8.28 13.22
C LYS A 139 -1.56 -9.26 12.44
N PRO A 140 -0.38 -9.62 12.96
CA PRO A 140 0.55 -10.53 12.29
C PRO A 140 -0.08 -11.86 11.87
N GLU A 141 -0.93 -12.45 12.72
CA GLU A 141 -1.57 -13.75 12.47
C GLU A 141 -2.56 -13.67 11.31
N ILE A 142 -3.31 -12.57 11.22
CA ILE A 142 -4.23 -12.31 10.10
C ILE A 142 -3.45 -12.08 8.80
N ILE A 143 -2.33 -11.35 8.87
CA ILE A 143 -1.47 -11.10 7.71
C ILE A 143 -0.90 -12.40 7.17
N GLU A 144 -0.42 -13.28 8.04
CA GLU A 144 0.10 -14.60 7.67
C GLU A 144 -0.98 -15.45 7.01
N GLN A 145 -2.17 -15.52 7.62
CA GLN A 145 -3.30 -16.26 7.05
C GLN A 145 -3.73 -15.71 5.69
N ALA A 146 -3.86 -14.39 5.54
CA ALA A 146 -4.20 -13.78 4.26
C ALA A 146 -3.14 -14.04 3.17
N LEU A 147 -1.86 -14.00 3.53
CA LEU A 147 -0.75 -14.26 2.60
C LEU A 147 -0.61 -15.72 2.18
N SER A 148 -1.18 -16.66 2.93
CA SER A 148 -1.22 -18.08 2.54
C SER A 148 -1.93 -18.31 1.20
N GLN A 149 -2.82 -17.39 0.78
CA GLN A 149 -3.47 -17.43 -0.53
C GLN A 149 -2.53 -17.05 -1.68
N TYR A 150 -1.41 -16.39 -1.39
CA TYR A 150 -0.43 -16.00 -2.41
C TYR A 150 0.61 -17.12 -2.55
N THR A 151 0.25 -18.15 -3.32
CA THR A 151 1.08 -19.35 -3.52
C THR A 151 2.47 -19.01 -4.07
N PHE A 152 3.43 -19.91 -3.89
CA PHE A 152 4.77 -19.71 -4.42
C PHE A 152 4.75 -19.54 -5.94
N GLU A 153 3.94 -20.35 -6.64
CA GLU A 153 3.76 -20.33 -8.09
C GLU A 153 3.19 -18.98 -8.56
N ASP A 154 2.16 -18.48 -7.88
CA ASP A 154 1.59 -17.16 -8.20
C ASP A 154 2.61 -16.03 -7.98
N GLN A 155 3.42 -16.13 -6.92
CA GLN A 155 4.48 -15.15 -6.65
C GLN A 155 5.53 -15.16 -7.75
N VAL A 156 5.96 -16.34 -8.20
CA VAL A 156 6.91 -16.50 -9.31
C VAL A 156 6.33 -15.93 -10.59
N GLN A 157 5.06 -16.22 -10.91
CA GLN A 157 4.42 -15.69 -12.11
C GLN A 157 4.36 -14.16 -12.09
N ASN A 158 3.95 -13.55 -10.97
CA ASN A 158 3.87 -12.09 -10.87
C ASN A 158 5.26 -11.43 -10.91
N ALA A 159 6.23 -12.02 -10.21
CA ALA A 159 7.61 -11.58 -10.26
C ALA A 159 8.19 -11.69 -11.68
N HIS A 160 7.91 -12.77 -12.42
CA HIS A 160 8.35 -12.99 -13.79
C HIS A 160 7.77 -11.92 -14.73
N GLN A 161 6.46 -11.65 -14.68
CA GLN A 161 5.85 -10.59 -15.49
C GLN A 161 6.46 -9.20 -15.21
N THR A 162 6.83 -8.96 -13.95
CA THR A 162 7.51 -7.73 -13.55
C THR A 162 8.94 -7.68 -14.09
N ALA A 163 9.65 -8.80 -14.04
CA ALA A 163 11.00 -8.97 -14.54
C ALA A 163 11.08 -8.79 -16.05
N GLU A 164 10.18 -9.41 -16.81
CA GLU A 164 10.06 -9.31 -18.27
C GLU A 164 9.81 -7.85 -18.71
N LYS A 165 8.88 -7.16 -18.06
CA LYS A 165 8.64 -5.73 -18.31
C LYS A 165 9.87 -4.87 -18.00
N ALA A 166 10.62 -5.20 -16.96
CA ALA A 166 11.84 -4.49 -16.59
C ALA A 166 13.01 -4.79 -17.55
N PHE A 167 13.07 -6.00 -18.08
CA PHE A 167 14.02 -6.46 -19.08
C PHE A 167 13.82 -5.68 -20.39
N GLY A 168 12.58 -5.66 -20.91
CA GLY A 168 12.26 -4.98 -22.17
C GLY A 168 12.40 -3.45 -22.17
N LYS A 169 12.54 -2.81 -20.99
CA LYS A 169 12.72 -1.34 -20.88
C LYS A 169 14.17 -0.90 -20.75
N ASN A 170 15.09 -1.81 -20.42
CA ASN A 170 16.44 -1.44 -20.01
C ASN A 170 17.48 -1.77 -21.09
N HIS A 171 17.51 -0.94 -22.14
CA HIS A 171 18.57 -0.99 -23.15
C HIS A 171 19.81 -0.19 -22.72
N GLY A 172 21.01 -0.61 -23.14
CA GLY A 172 22.26 0.14 -22.94
C GLY A 172 23.01 -0.13 -21.63
N LYS A 173 22.79 -1.30 -21.02
CA LYS A 173 23.52 -1.82 -19.86
C LYS A 173 24.08 -3.20 -20.21
N SER A 174 25.14 -3.64 -19.53
CA SER A 174 25.59 -5.03 -19.65
C SER A 174 24.48 -5.98 -19.19
N GLN A 175 24.56 -7.23 -19.62
CA GLN A 175 23.59 -8.24 -19.22
C GLN A 175 23.61 -8.45 -17.70
N LYS A 176 24.82 -8.48 -17.11
CA LYS A 176 25.03 -8.61 -15.66
C LYS A 176 24.44 -7.43 -14.88
N GLU A 177 24.63 -6.20 -15.35
CA GLU A 177 24.05 -5.01 -14.69
C GLU A 177 22.51 -5.01 -14.79
N LEU A 178 21.97 -5.44 -15.93
CA LEU A 178 20.53 -5.55 -16.15
C LEU A 178 19.89 -6.53 -15.17
N LEU A 179 20.37 -7.77 -15.13
CA LEU A 179 19.84 -8.81 -14.24
C LEU A 179 19.94 -8.40 -12.77
N ARG A 180 21.06 -7.81 -12.35
CA ARG A 180 21.23 -7.28 -11.00
C ARG A 180 20.19 -6.20 -10.66
N LYS A 181 19.87 -5.31 -11.60
CA LYS A 181 18.84 -4.28 -11.41
C LYS A 181 17.43 -4.87 -11.34
N ILE A 182 17.14 -5.90 -12.12
CA ILE A 182 15.86 -6.61 -12.07
C ILE A 182 15.71 -7.28 -10.70
N GLN A 183 16.72 -8.02 -10.24
CA GLN A 183 16.73 -8.62 -8.89
C GLN A 183 16.49 -7.58 -7.80
N GLN A 184 17.19 -6.44 -7.85
CA GLN A 184 16.99 -5.34 -6.89
C GLN A 184 15.56 -4.78 -6.95
N THR A 185 14.99 -4.64 -8.15
CA THR A 185 13.62 -4.16 -8.34
C THR A 185 12.62 -5.13 -7.69
N LEU A 186 12.75 -6.44 -7.93
CA LEU A 186 11.90 -7.44 -7.31
C LEU A 186 12.06 -7.50 -5.78
N MET A 187 13.29 -7.35 -5.28
CA MET A 187 13.57 -7.29 -3.84
C MET A 187 12.87 -6.09 -3.18
N THR A 188 12.96 -4.90 -3.80
CA THR A 188 12.26 -3.70 -3.30
C THR A 188 10.73 -3.81 -3.39
N LYS A 189 10.22 -4.62 -4.31
CA LYS A 189 8.80 -4.99 -4.41
C LYS A 189 8.37 -6.04 -3.40
N GLY A 190 9.31 -6.64 -2.67
CA GLY A 190 9.04 -7.50 -1.52
C GLY A 190 8.96 -8.99 -1.84
N PHE A 191 9.50 -9.44 -2.96
CA PHE A 191 9.65 -10.86 -3.27
C PHE A 191 10.82 -11.49 -2.48
N SER A 192 10.74 -12.79 -2.19
CA SER A 192 11.82 -13.54 -1.56
C SER A 192 12.94 -13.83 -2.57
N GLN A 193 14.14 -14.14 -2.07
CA GLN A 193 15.27 -14.47 -2.95
C GLN A 193 15.00 -15.70 -3.82
N GLU A 194 14.33 -16.70 -3.26
CA GLU A 194 13.94 -17.93 -3.96
C GLU A 194 12.97 -17.65 -5.11
N VAL A 195 11.91 -16.89 -4.85
CA VAL A 195 10.96 -16.46 -5.90
C VAL A 195 11.68 -15.65 -6.98
N ILE A 196 12.58 -14.75 -6.59
CA ILE A 196 13.35 -13.93 -7.52
C ILE A 196 14.21 -14.80 -8.44
N GLN A 197 14.90 -15.81 -7.88
CA GLN A 197 15.75 -16.71 -8.67
C GLN A 197 14.91 -17.49 -9.69
N GLN A 198 13.77 -18.04 -9.26
CA GLN A 198 12.89 -18.78 -10.17
C GLN A 198 12.29 -17.86 -11.25
N ALA A 199 11.87 -16.65 -10.86
CA ALA A 199 11.21 -15.71 -11.77
C ALA A 199 12.14 -15.11 -12.84
N ILE A 200 13.45 -15.11 -12.63
CA ILE A 200 14.42 -14.60 -13.62
C ILE A 200 15.14 -15.73 -14.37
N ALA A 201 14.93 -16.99 -14.00
CA ALA A 201 15.63 -18.13 -14.60
C ALA A 201 15.36 -18.23 -16.11
N ASP A 202 14.12 -17.94 -16.51
CA ASP A 202 13.67 -18.01 -17.92
C ASP A 202 14.04 -16.76 -18.73
N LEU A 203 14.58 -15.72 -18.08
CA LEU A 203 15.11 -14.57 -18.81
C LEU A 203 16.45 -14.95 -19.48
N PRO A 204 16.81 -14.32 -20.61
CA PRO A 204 18.13 -14.48 -21.19
C PRO A 204 19.20 -14.18 -20.14
N GLN A 205 20.13 -15.11 -19.91
CA GLN A 205 21.22 -14.92 -18.94
C GLN A 205 22.46 -14.30 -19.57
N GLU A 206 22.61 -14.49 -20.87
CA GLU A 206 23.70 -13.98 -21.69
C GLU A 206 23.12 -13.11 -22.80
N ALA A 207 23.85 -12.05 -23.16
CA ALA A 207 23.54 -11.22 -24.31
C ALA A 207 24.38 -11.68 -25.50
N ASP A 208 23.91 -11.36 -26.71
CA ASP A 208 24.75 -11.43 -27.89
C ASP A 208 26.01 -10.56 -27.70
N GLN A 209 27.18 -11.11 -28.04
CA GLN A 209 28.46 -10.46 -27.77
C GLN A 209 28.62 -9.14 -28.52
N GLU A 210 28.06 -9.03 -29.73
CA GLU A 210 28.12 -7.79 -30.50
C GLU A 210 27.22 -6.71 -29.88
N ILE A 211 26.00 -7.10 -29.46
CA ILE A 211 25.08 -6.19 -28.76
C ILE A 211 25.66 -5.72 -27.42
N GLU A 212 26.30 -6.63 -26.67
CA GLU A 212 26.93 -6.29 -25.40
C GLU A 212 28.13 -5.35 -25.60
N TYR A 213 28.92 -5.59 -26.65
CA TYR A 213 30.00 -4.69 -27.04
C TYR A 213 29.49 -3.30 -27.45
N ASP A 214 28.42 -3.20 -28.22
CA ASP A 214 27.78 -1.94 -28.58
C ASP A 214 27.35 -1.12 -27.35
N TYR A 215 26.80 -1.80 -26.34
CA TYR A 215 26.45 -1.16 -25.07
C TYR A 215 27.69 -0.72 -24.29
N LEU A 216 28.75 -1.52 -24.32
CA LEU A 216 30.04 -1.17 -23.74
C LEU A 216 30.58 0.10 -24.40
N VAL A 217 30.68 0.16 -25.72
CA VAL A 217 31.18 1.32 -26.47
C VAL A 217 30.38 2.58 -26.11
N LYS A 218 29.04 2.52 -26.11
CA LYS A 218 28.18 3.66 -25.75
C LYS A 218 28.45 4.19 -24.33
N GLN A 219 28.72 3.31 -23.37
CA GLN A 219 29.04 3.70 -21.98
C GLN A 219 30.51 4.15 -21.85
N GLY A 220 31.41 3.42 -22.51
CA GLY A 220 32.85 3.64 -22.56
C GLY A 220 33.18 5.01 -23.12
N ASP A 221 32.58 5.40 -24.23
CA ASP A 221 32.74 6.73 -24.83
C ASP A 221 32.40 7.87 -23.87
N LYS A 222 31.27 7.74 -23.15
CA LYS A 222 30.85 8.75 -22.16
C LYS A 222 31.86 8.83 -21.03
N LEU A 223 32.33 7.69 -20.55
CA LEU A 223 33.34 7.60 -19.50
C LEU A 223 34.70 8.14 -19.99
N TRP A 224 35.07 7.87 -21.23
CA TRP A 224 36.30 8.35 -21.86
C TRP A 224 36.31 9.87 -21.92
N ARG A 225 35.27 10.47 -22.52
CA ARG A 225 35.08 11.94 -22.59
C ARG A 225 35.15 12.60 -21.21
N ARG A 226 34.48 12.02 -20.22
CA ARG A 226 34.50 12.52 -18.82
C ARG A 226 35.88 12.49 -18.17
N ASN A 227 36.76 11.58 -18.60
CA ASN A 227 38.07 11.35 -18.00
C ASN A 227 39.25 11.86 -18.86
N LEU A 228 39.00 12.60 -19.95
CA LEU A 228 40.04 13.15 -20.84
C LEU A 228 41.07 14.03 -20.13
N ARG A 229 40.69 14.70 -19.04
CA ARG A 229 41.57 15.55 -18.22
C ARG A 229 42.71 14.82 -17.51
N PHE A 230 42.71 13.49 -17.50
CA PHE A 230 43.72 12.69 -16.82
C PHE A 230 44.74 12.14 -17.82
N GLU A 231 45.98 11.95 -17.36
CA GLU A 231 47.02 11.23 -18.09
C GLU A 231 46.54 9.87 -18.60
N PRO A 232 46.98 9.39 -19.79
CA PRO A 232 46.46 8.20 -20.45
C PRO A 232 46.32 6.98 -19.53
N LYS A 233 47.38 6.63 -18.79
CA LYS A 233 47.36 5.50 -17.83
C LYS A 233 46.26 5.63 -16.78
N LYS A 234 46.08 6.84 -16.22
CA LYS A 234 45.08 7.11 -15.17
C LYS A 234 43.67 7.17 -15.74
N ARG A 235 43.50 7.70 -16.95
CA ARG A 235 42.23 7.69 -17.69
C ARG A 235 41.78 6.25 -17.95
N ASN A 236 42.64 5.43 -18.52
CA ASN A 236 42.34 4.03 -18.85
C ASN A 236 41.93 3.25 -17.60
N LEU A 237 42.68 3.36 -16.51
CA LEU A 237 42.35 2.69 -15.24
C LEU A 237 40.95 3.07 -14.74
N LYS A 238 40.61 4.37 -14.76
CA LYS A 238 39.28 4.85 -14.33
C LYS A 238 38.15 4.34 -15.22
N VAL A 239 38.36 4.31 -16.54
CA VAL A 239 37.36 3.82 -17.51
C VAL A 239 37.17 2.31 -17.34
N LYS A 240 38.26 1.54 -17.29
CA LYS A 240 38.24 0.08 -17.03
C LYS A 240 37.49 -0.26 -15.75
N GLN A 241 37.84 0.40 -14.64
CA GLN A 241 37.19 0.18 -13.34
C GLN A 241 35.68 0.48 -13.41
N SER A 242 35.28 1.56 -14.10
CA SER A 242 33.88 1.95 -14.22
C SER A 242 33.07 0.97 -15.07
N LEU A 243 33.63 0.49 -16.20
CA LEU A 243 32.99 -0.51 -17.06
C LEU A 243 32.90 -1.87 -16.38
N TYR A 244 33.95 -2.28 -15.65
CA TYR A 244 33.94 -3.52 -14.88
C TYR A 244 32.88 -3.48 -13.75
N GLN A 245 32.75 -2.37 -13.04
CA GLN A 245 31.67 -2.18 -12.04
C GLN A 245 30.27 -2.20 -12.66
N LYS A 246 30.17 -1.82 -13.94
CA LYS A 246 28.96 -1.94 -14.76
C LYS A 246 28.78 -3.34 -15.34
N GLY A 247 29.58 -4.33 -14.96
CA GLY A 247 29.38 -5.74 -15.29
C GLY A 247 29.80 -6.15 -16.70
N PHE A 248 30.54 -5.32 -17.44
CA PHE A 248 31.14 -5.74 -18.71
C PHE A 248 32.35 -6.65 -18.47
N ASP A 249 32.57 -7.61 -19.38
CA ASP A 249 33.70 -8.54 -19.29
C ASP A 249 35.04 -7.86 -19.59
N LEU A 250 36.09 -8.36 -18.94
CA LEU A 250 37.43 -7.75 -19.00
C LEU A 250 38.00 -7.74 -20.43
N ASP A 251 37.72 -8.78 -21.22
CA ASP A 251 38.23 -8.89 -22.59
C ASP A 251 37.60 -7.83 -23.51
N MET A 252 36.28 -7.64 -23.40
CA MET A 252 35.56 -6.58 -24.12
C MET A 252 36.04 -5.18 -23.69
N ILE A 253 36.26 -5.00 -22.37
CA ILE A 253 36.80 -3.74 -21.84
C ILE A 253 38.21 -3.49 -22.40
N GLN A 254 39.06 -4.52 -22.46
CA GLN A 254 40.41 -4.38 -22.98
C GLN A 254 40.40 -4.02 -24.46
N ARG A 255 39.56 -4.69 -25.26
CA ARG A 255 39.33 -4.36 -26.68
C ARG A 255 38.96 -2.89 -26.87
N PHE A 256 37.96 -2.40 -26.13
CA PHE A 256 37.54 -0.99 -26.21
C PHE A 256 38.66 0.00 -25.87
N ILE A 257 39.49 -0.31 -24.87
CA ILE A 257 40.61 0.58 -24.49
C ILE A 257 41.66 0.62 -25.59
N THR A 258 42.01 -0.52 -26.17
CA THR A 258 42.98 -0.60 -27.27
C THR A 258 42.49 0.19 -28.49
N GLU A 259 41.23 0.00 -28.90
CA GLU A 259 40.62 0.77 -30.01
C GLU A 259 40.69 2.29 -29.74
N LYS A 260 40.47 2.73 -28.49
CA LYS A 260 40.54 4.15 -28.13
C LYS A 260 41.95 4.73 -28.08
N GLU A 261 42.95 3.91 -27.75
CA GLU A 261 44.35 4.32 -27.78
C GLU A 261 44.80 4.52 -29.23
N GLU A 262 44.46 3.58 -30.13
CA GLU A 262 44.76 3.67 -31.57
C GLU A 262 44.07 4.87 -32.25
N GLU A 263 42.83 5.20 -31.87
CA GLU A 263 42.14 6.41 -32.37
C GLU A 263 42.75 7.74 -31.88
N SER A 264 43.54 7.71 -30.79
CA SER A 264 44.10 8.90 -30.15
C SER A 264 45.57 9.16 -30.52
N GLU A 265 46.21 8.23 -31.22
CA GLU A 265 47.57 8.35 -31.81
C GLU A 265 47.52 9.05 -33.17
#